data_AF-A0A141RFU4-F1
#
_entry.id   AF-A0A141RFU4-F1
#
_cell.length_a   1.000
_cell.length_b   1.000
_cell.length_c   1.000
_cell.angle_alpha   90.00
_cell.angle_beta   90.00
_cell.angle_gamma   90.00
#
_symmetry.space_group_name_H-M   'P 1'
#
loop_
_entity.id
_entity.type
_entity.pdbx_description
1 polymer ?
#
loop_
_entity_poly.entity_id
_entity_poly.type
_entity_poly.pdbx_seq_one_letter_code
_entity_poly.pdbx_strand_id
1 'polypeptide(L)'
;LIPVVMTAVVGWHWFDVATYQANWNTSSTTDSHAVIKSILLCLWAFVGVESAAVSTGMVKNPKRTVPLATMLGTAMAGIVYIAATQVIAGMYPASQ
;
A
#
# COMPACT_ATOMS: atom_id res chain seq x y z
N LEU A 1 1.32 10.21 1.82
CA LEU A 1 1.24 9.91 0.38
C LEU A 1 2.43 10.45 -0.41
N ILE A 2 2.84 11.72 -0.23
CA ILE A 2 3.98 12.34 -0.96
C ILE A 2 5.23 11.44 -1.06
N PRO A 3 5.80 10.89 0.04
CA PRO A 3 6.98 10.02 -0.07
C PRO A 3 6.69 8.73 -0.87
N VAL A 4 5.51 8.13 -0.71
CA VAL A 4 5.13 6.90 -1.44
C VAL A 4 4.98 7.16 -2.93
N VAL A 5 4.37 8.29 -3.30
CA VAL A 5 4.22 8.71 -4.70
C VAL A 5 5.60 9.02 -5.30
N MET A 6 6.48 9.68 -4.55
CA MET A 6 7.86 9.90 -5.01
C MET A 6 8.60 8.58 -5.20
N THR A 7 8.49 7.62 -4.28
CA THR A 7 9.09 6.30 -4.45
C THR A 7 8.50 5.57 -5.67
N ALA A 8 7.19 5.67 -5.91
CA ALA A 8 6.54 5.04 -7.05
C ALA A 8 6.99 5.62 -8.40
N VAL A 9 7.29 6.93 -8.47
CA VAL A 9 7.70 7.60 -9.71
C VAL A 9 9.21 7.56 -9.92
N VAL A 10 9.99 7.84 -8.88
CA VAL A 10 11.45 7.99 -8.94
C VAL A 10 12.15 6.64 -8.77
N GLY A 11 11.57 5.70 -8.02
CA GLY A 11 12.19 4.39 -7.80
C GLY A 11 12.26 3.51 -9.06
N TRP A 12 11.51 3.85 -10.12
CA TRP A 12 11.65 3.20 -11.44
C TRP A 12 13.05 3.40 -12.04
N HIS A 13 13.78 4.46 -11.67
CA HIS A 13 15.18 4.67 -12.09
C HIS A 13 16.17 3.67 -11.47
N TRP A 14 15.82 3.05 -10.35
CA TRP A 14 16.63 2.04 -9.66
C TRP A 14 16.01 0.64 -9.73
N PHE A 15 15.01 0.45 -10.60
CA PHE A 15 14.32 -0.82 -10.77
C PHE A 15 15.18 -1.80 -11.58
N ASP A 16 15.52 -2.94 -10.97
CA ASP A 16 16.21 -4.04 -11.66
C ASP A 16 15.29 -5.26 -11.82
N VAL A 17 15.06 -5.65 -13.08
CA VAL A 17 14.23 -6.80 -13.45
C VAL A 17 14.82 -8.11 -12.91
N ALA A 18 16.14 -8.23 -12.82
CA ALA A 18 16.79 -9.43 -12.30
C ALA A 18 16.53 -9.62 -10.79
N THR A 19 16.51 -8.51 -10.05
CA THR A 19 16.21 -8.48 -8.61
C THR A 19 14.72 -8.75 -8.36
N TYR A 20 13.84 -8.21 -9.20
CA TYR A 20 12.40 -8.49 -9.17
C TYR A 20 12.09 -10.00 -9.38
N GLN A 21 12.79 -10.67 -10.31
CA GLN A 21 12.62 -12.11 -10.52
C GLN A 21 13.19 -12.96 -9.38
N ALA A 22 14.33 -12.56 -8.80
CA ALA A 22 14.93 -13.25 -7.65
C ALA A 22 14.03 -13.18 -6.40
N ASN A 23 13.30 -12.09 -6.24
CA ASN A 23 12.36 -11.87 -5.13
C ASN A 23 11.04 -12.62 -5.25
N TRP A 24 10.75 -13.20 -6.42
CA TRP A 24 9.53 -13.96 -6.66
C TRP A 24 9.49 -15.28 -5.86
N ASN A 25 10.64 -15.84 -5.47
CA ASN A 25 10.72 -17.14 -4.81
C ASN A 25 11.84 -17.22 -3.75
N THR A 26 11.60 -16.64 -2.57
CA THR A 26 12.54 -16.71 -1.42
C THR A 26 12.03 -17.53 -0.24
N SER A 27 10.86 -18.15 -0.35
CA SER A 27 10.23 -18.86 0.76
C SER A 27 10.67 -20.33 0.84
N SER A 28 11.68 -20.59 1.67
CA SER A 28 11.98 -21.91 2.25
C SER A 28 11.48 -22.04 3.69
N THR A 29 10.51 -21.21 4.12
CA THR A 29 9.99 -21.16 5.51
C THR A 29 8.47 -21.13 5.61
N THR A 30 7.92 -21.68 6.69
CA THR A 30 6.49 -21.96 6.92
C THR A 30 5.55 -20.74 6.82
N ASP A 31 4.60 -20.84 5.89
CA ASP A 31 3.68 -19.79 5.44
C ASP A 31 2.75 -19.18 6.51
N SER A 32 2.40 -19.91 7.57
CA SER A 32 1.33 -19.51 8.50
C SER A 32 1.68 -18.31 9.40
N HIS A 33 2.94 -18.17 9.80
CA HIS A 33 3.38 -17.08 10.67
C HIS A 33 3.52 -15.75 9.90
N ALA A 34 3.92 -15.83 8.62
CA ALA A 34 3.98 -14.68 7.72
C ALA A 34 2.58 -14.12 7.43
N VAL A 35 1.59 -14.99 7.24
CA VAL A 35 0.20 -14.59 7.00
C VAL A 35 -0.36 -13.79 8.18
N ILE A 36 -0.16 -14.26 9.43
CA ILE A 36 -0.67 -13.56 10.61
C ILE A 36 -0.04 -12.17 10.78
N LYS A 37 1.28 -12.04 10.57
CA LYS A 37 1.96 -10.73 10.64
C LYS A 37 1.46 -9.76 9.57
N SER A 38 1.27 -10.24 8.34
CA SER A 38 0.71 -9.42 7.25
C SER A 38 -0.70 -8.95 7.57
N ILE A 39 -1.54 -9.79 8.17
CA ILE A 39 -2.90 -9.43 8.60
C ILE A 39 -2.87 -8.34 9.68
N LEU A 40 -2.00 -8.46 10.69
CA LEU A 40 -1.88 -7.45 11.75
C LEU A 40 -1.42 -6.08 11.21
N LEU A 41 -0.45 -6.07 10.29
CA LEU A 41 -0.01 -4.85 9.59
C LEU A 41 -1.15 -4.22 8.78
N CYS A 42 -1.92 -5.06 8.08
CA CYS A 42 -3.08 -4.63 7.30
C CYS A 42 -4.16 -4.01 8.21
N LEU A 43 -4.50 -4.67 9.33
CA LEU A 43 -5.47 -4.17 10.31
C LEU A 43 -5.04 -2.84 10.92
N TRP A 44 -3.77 -2.70 11.30
CA TRP A 44 -3.23 -1.45 11.84
C TRP A 44 -3.35 -0.29 10.85
N ALA A 45 -3.12 -0.53 9.55
CA ALA A 45 -3.28 0.48 8.51
C ALA A 45 -4.73 0.98 8.36
N PHE A 46 -5.75 0.17 8.72
CA PHE A 46 -7.16 0.53 8.62
C PHE A 46 -7.78 1.15 9.88
N VAL A 47 -7.13 1.04 11.05
CA VAL A 47 -7.61 1.62 12.32
C VAL A 47 -7.85 3.15 12.23
N GLY A 48 -7.16 3.86 11.34
CA GLY A 48 -7.33 5.32 11.18
C GLY A 48 -8.58 5.76 10.41
N VAL A 49 -9.24 4.85 9.68
CA VAL A 49 -10.37 5.20 8.79
C VAL A 49 -11.60 5.69 9.58
N GLU A 50 -11.80 5.17 10.79
CA GLU A 50 -12.94 5.54 11.65
C GLU A 50 -12.86 7.01 12.09
N SER A 51 -11.66 7.52 12.35
CA SER A 51 -11.44 8.92 12.74
C SER A 51 -11.70 9.91 11.58
N ALA A 52 -11.50 9.49 10.33
CA ALA A 52 -11.78 10.31 9.15
C ALA A 52 -13.30 10.53 8.94
N ALA A 53 -14.14 9.58 9.36
CA ALA A 53 -15.60 9.67 9.26
C ALA A 53 -16.22 10.70 10.23
N VAL A 54 -15.52 11.08 11.31
CA VAL A 54 -15.99 12.08 12.29
C VAL A 54 -15.92 13.51 11.73
N SER A 55 -15.05 13.77 10.73
CA SER A 55 -14.90 15.10 10.10
C SER A 55 -15.94 15.42 9.02
N THR A 56 -16.98 14.60 8.89
CA THR A 56 -18.03 14.72 7.87
C THR A 56 -18.93 15.95 8.02
N GLY A 57 -18.84 16.67 9.14
CA GLY A 57 -19.59 17.90 9.40
C GLY A 57 -19.21 19.12 8.54
N MET A 58 -18.06 19.12 7.86
CA MET A 58 -17.59 20.24 7.01
C MET A 58 -17.89 20.08 5.51
N VAL A 59 -18.53 18.98 5.10
CA VAL A 59 -18.69 18.64 3.67
C VAL A 59 -20.13 18.92 3.19
N LYS A 60 -20.27 19.63 2.07
CA LYS A 60 -21.57 19.89 1.42
C LYS A 60 -22.15 18.57 0.87
N ASN A 61 -23.39 18.22 1.25
CA ASN A 61 -24.05 16.94 0.94
C ASN A 61 -23.28 15.68 1.40
N PRO A 62 -23.09 15.49 2.72
CA PRO A 62 -22.26 14.42 3.26
C PRO A 62 -22.78 13.00 2.94
N LYS A 63 -24.09 12.81 2.75
CA LYS A 63 -24.69 11.50 2.40
C LYS A 63 -24.19 10.90 1.08
N ARG A 64 -23.69 11.71 0.13
CA ARG A 64 -23.19 11.22 -1.18
C ARG A 64 -21.70 11.50 -1.35
N THR A 65 -21.23 12.67 -0.95
CA THR A 65 -19.84 13.09 -1.18
C THR A 65 -18.86 12.27 -0.35
N VAL A 66 -19.20 11.93 0.90
CA VAL A 66 -18.32 11.16 1.80
C VAL A 66 -18.06 9.74 1.30
N PRO A 67 -19.07 8.90 1.00
CA PRO A 67 -18.80 7.54 0.51
C PRO A 67 -18.07 7.53 -0.83
N LEU A 68 -18.37 8.45 -1.75
CA LEU A 68 -17.66 8.56 -3.03
C LEU A 68 -16.21 9.00 -2.83
N ALA A 69 -15.96 10.01 -1.98
CA ALA A 69 -14.60 10.47 -1.69
C ALA A 69 -13.76 9.40 -1.00
N THR A 70 -14.34 8.66 -0.06
CA THR A 70 -13.66 7.53 0.61
C THR A 70 -13.36 6.41 -0.38
N MET A 71 -14.32 5.99 -1.21
CA MET A 71 -14.12 4.92 -2.18
C MET A 71 -13.07 5.29 -3.25
N LEU A 72 -13.15 6.51 -3.81
CA LEU A 72 -12.17 7.00 -4.76
C LEU A 72 -10.79 7.20 -4.12
N GLY A 73 -10.74 7.73 -2.90
CA GLY A 73 -9.51 7.91 -2.13
C GLY A 73 -8.82 6.58 -1.83
N THR A 74 -9.57 5.58 -1.36
CA THR A 74 -9.06 4.23 -1.11
C THR A 74 -8.60 3.54 -2.39
N ALA A 75 -9.35 3.67 -3.50
CA ALA A 75 -8.96 3.11 -4.78
C ALA A 75 -7.64 3.72 -5.29
N MET A 76 -7.51 5.05 -5.23
CA MET A 76 -6.29 5.75 -5.63
C MET A 76 -5.10 5.38 -4.73
N ALA A 77 -5.31 5.32 -3.41
CA ALA A 77 -4.30 4.88 -2.47
C ALA A 77 -3.84 3.45 -2.77
N GLY A 78 -4.78 2.53 -3.07
CA GLY A 78 -4.48 1.15 -3.45
C GLY A 78 -3.62 1.06 -4.70
N ILE A 79 -3.93 1.83 -5.75
CA ILE A 79 -3.12 1.87 -6.98
C ILE A 79 -1.68 2.31 -6.69
N VAL A 80 -1.52 3.40 -5.93
CA VAL A 80 -0.19 3.93 -5.56
C VAL A 80 0.58 2.92 -4.72
N TYR A 81 -0.10 2.20 -3.82
CA TYR A 81 0.54 1.22 -2.95
C TYR A 81 1.01 -0.02 -3.72
N ILE A 82 0.19 -0.51 -4.66
CA ILE A 82 0.58 -1.61 -5.54
C ILE A 82 1.80 -1.20 -6.37
N ALA A 83 1.75 -0.03 -7.01
CA ALA A 83 2.87 0.47 -7.80
C ALA A 83 4.15 0.59 -6.95
N ALA A 84 4.07 1.21 -5.78
CA ALA A 84 5.22 1.36 -4.87
C ALA A 84 5.78 0.01 -4.41
N THR A 85 4.93 -0.97 -4.10
CA THR A 85 5.36 -2.31 -3.67
C THR A 85 6.14 -3.02 -4.78
N GLN A 86 5.67 -2.92 -6.03
CA GLN A 86 6.37 -3.47 -7.19
C GLN A 86 7.75 -2.80 -7.39
N VAL A 87 7.82 -1.47 -7.25
CA VAL A 87 9.08 -0.72 -7.36
C VAL A 87 10.08 -1.19 -6.32
N ILE A 88 9.64 -1.30 -5.06
CA ILE A 88 10.50 -1.71 -3.93
C ILE A 88 11.00 -3.14 -4.12
N ALA A 89 10.13 -4.04 -4.59
CA ALA A 89 10.51 -5.42 -4.91
C ALA A 89 11.51 -5.53 -6.07
N GLY A 90 11.63 -4.53 -6.94
CA GLY A 90 12.70 -4.46 -7.95
C GLY A 90 13.96 -3.72 -7.51
N MET A 91 13.87 -2.89 -6.47
CA MET A 91 14.99 -2.09 -5.94
C MET A 91 15.85 -2.85 -4.91
N TYR A 92 15.24 -3.74 -4.11
CA TYR A 92 15.93 -4.41 -3.01
C TYR A 92 15.84 -5.94 -3.12
N PRO A 93 16.96 -6.69 -3.08
CA PRO A 93 16.93 -8.14 -2.99
C PRO A 93 16.41 -8.58 -1.63
N ALA A 94 15.51 -9.57 -1.63
CA ALA A 94 14.87 -10.16 -0.45
C ALA A 94 15.79 -11.14 0.28
N SER A 95 16.95 -11.49 -0.30
CA SER A 95 17.98 -12.30 0.34
C SER A 95 18.99 -11.43 1.11
N GLN A 96 18.52 -10.78 2.18
CA GLN A 96 19.33 -10.26 3.29
C GLN A 96 18.52 -10.44 4.58
#